data_AF-A0A420R0Y9-F1
#
_entry.id   AF-A0A420R0Y9-F1
#
_cell.length_a   1.000
_cell.length_b   1.000
_cell.length_c   1.000
_cell.angle_alpha   90.00
_cell.angle_beta   90.00
_cell.angle_gamma   90.00
#
_symmetry.space_group_name_H-M   'P 1'
#
loop_
_entity.id
_entity.type
_entity.pdbx_description
1 polymer ?
#
loop_
_entity_poly.entity_id
_entity_poly.type
_entity_poly.pdbx_seq_one_letter_code
_entity_poly.pdbx_strand_id
1 'polypeptide(L)'
;MASSDLSLAEKLRSYSTCDVSDALLKVGVPHGGFLPNLSMWSPLRQEGDRKLIGPAYTVKFVRNTQTNAPKLKEHYVFVRNVGTPSFYEVARPSEVNVPVKLQDPALDVTINPGDIIFGDLNGVVCVPKEVISKIVEILPGQVEADDNMARDIAQGKTFTAAKKEYR
;
A
#
# COMPACT_ATOMS: atom_id res chain seq x y z
N MET A 1 -13.66 16.25 -5.55
CA MET A 1 -12.67 15.26 -6.04
C MET A 1 -12.19 14.35 -4.91
N ALA A 2 -11.70 14.85 -3.77
CA ALA A 2 -11.27 14.00 -2.65
C ALA A 2 -12.35 13.03 -2.09
N SER A 3 -13.64 13.35 -2.19
CA SER A 3 -14.72 12.51 -1.65
C SER A 3 -15.04 11.27 -2.50
N SER A 4 -14.78 11.29 -3.81
CA SER A 4 -15.04 10.13 -4.68
C SER A 4 -13.95 9.07 -4.58
N ASP A 5 -12.70 9.49 -4.41
CA ASP A 5 -11.57 8.57 -4.32
C ASP A 5 -11.59 7.83 -2.97
N LEU A 6 -12.00 8.53 -1.90
CA LEU A 6 -12.27 7.93 -0.59
C LEU A 6 -13.39 6.90 -0.64
N SER A 7 -14.48 7.16 -1.38
CA SER A 7 -15.57 6.18 -1.47
C SER A 7 -15.19 4.96 -2.29
N LEU A 8 -14.32 5.11 -3.30
CA LEU A 8 -13.73 3.98 -4.03
C LEU A 8 -12.73 3.22 -3.16
N ALA A 9 -11.90 3.92 -2.38
CA ALA A 9 -10.95 3.32 -1.47
C ALA A 9 -11.63 2.44 -0.41
N GLU A 10 -12.76 2.86 0.14
CA GLU A 10 -13.51 2.04 1.10
C GLU A 10 -14.00 0.71 0.52
N LYS A 11 -14.22 0.60 -0.80
CA LYS A 11 -14.54 -0.69 -1.44
C LYS A 11 -13.38 -1.68 -1.38
N LEU A 12 -12.13 -1.19 -1.28
CA LEU A 12 -10.95 -2.05 -1.13
C LEU A 12 -10.94 -2.80 0.21
N ARG A 13 -11.70 -2.33 1.21
CA ARG A 13 -11.75 -2.94 2.57
C ARG A 13 -12.20 -4.39 2.57
N SER A 14 -13.00 -4.80 1.57
CA SER A 14 -13.45 -6.18 1.40
C SER A 14 -12.37 -7.13 0.88
N TYR A 15 -11.25 -6.61 0.38
CA TYR A 15 -10.18 -7.38 -0.26
C TYR A 15 -8.90 -7.36 0.60
N SER A 16 -7.97 -8.26 0.34
CA SER A 16 -6.62 -8.24 0.93
C SER A 16 -5.67 -7.34 0.14
N THR A 17 -4.54 -6.94 0.74
CA THR A 17 -3.50 -6.22 0.00
C THR A 17 -2.91 -7.06 -1.14
N CYS A 18 -2.91 -8.40 -1.02
CA CYS A 18 -2.52 -9.31 -2.09
C CYS A 18 -3.48 -9.21 -3.29
N ASP A 19 -4.81 -9.21 -3.06
CA ASP A 19 -5.81 -9.07 -4.14
C ASP A 19 -5.64 -7.74 -4.88
N VAL A 20 -5.42 -6.65 -4.12
CA VAL A 20 -5.21 -5.32 -4.67
C VAL A 20 -3.90 -5.26 -5.46
N SER A 21 -2.83 -5.86 -4.95
CA SER A 21 -1.54 -5.96 -5.64
C SER A 21 -1.65 -6.69 -6.98
N ASP A 22 -2.37 -7.81 -7.02
CA ASP A 22 -2.63 -8.57 -8.25
C ASP A 22 -3.44 -7.75 -9.27
N ALA A 23 -4.45 -7.01 -8.80
CA ALA A 23 -5.24 -6.14 -9.67
C ALA A 23 -4.39 -4.98 -10.22
N LEU A 24 -3.49 -4.42 -9.41
CA LEU A 24 -2.54 -3.38 -9.81
C LEU A 24 -1.57 -3.87 -10.89
N LEU A 25 -1.06 -5.10 -10.76
CA LEU A 25 -0.22 -5.73 -11.79
C LEU A 25 -0.97 -5.84 -13.13
N LYS A 26 -2.25 -6.22 -13.12
CA LYS A 26 -3.07 -6.32 -14.35
C LYS A 26 -3.29 -4.99 -15.05
N VAL A 27 -3.33 -3.89 -14.31
CA VAL A 27 -3.44 -2.53 -14.89
C VAL A 27 -2.09 -1.87 -15.16
N GLY A 28 -1.00 -2.62 -15.03
CA GLY A 28 0.36 -2.18 -15.40
C GLY A 28 1.08 -1.36 -14.34
N VAL A 29 0.60 -1.36 -13.09
CA VAL A 29 1.33 -0.71 -11.99
C VAL A 29 2.51 -1.59 -11.56
N PRO A 30 3.76 -1.08 -11.60
CA PRO A 30 4.94 -1.84 -11.24
C PRO A 30 4.85 -2.43 -9.82
N HIS A 31 5.36 -3.65 -9.66
CA HIS A 31 5.47 -4.33 -8.37
C HIS A 31 4.15 -4.47 -7.59
N GLY A 32 3.00 -4.34 -8.27
CA GLY A 32 1.68 -4.37 -7.63
C GLY A 32 1.48 -3.27 -6.58
N GLY A 33 2.23 -2.17 -6.69
CA GLY A 33 2.21 -1.08 -5.71
C GLY A 33 2.76 -1.45 -4.33
N PHE A 34 3.36 -2.62 -4.14
CA PHE A 34 3.84 -3.09 -2.85
C PHE A 34 4.96 -2.19 -2.29
N LEU A 35 4.82 -1.78 -1.02
CA LEU A 35 5.81 -1.05 -0.26
C LEU A 35 6.51 -2.02 0.72
N PRO A 36 7.70 -2.55 0.37
CA PRO A 36 8.32 -3.62 1.13
C PRO A 36 8.85 -3.13 2.49
N ASN A 37 9.03 -4.09 3.39
CA ASN A 37 9.63 -3.89 4.71
C ASN A 37 8.81 -2.98 5.64
N LEU A 38 7.51 -2.83 5.38
CA LEU A 38 6.55 -2.22 6.29
C LEU A 38 5.70 -3.31 6.93
N SER A 39 5.57 -3.27 8.25
CA SER A 39 4.77 -4.23 9.02
C SER A 39 3.81 -3.48 9.93
N MET A 40 2.59 -4.02 10.08
CA MET A 40 1.61 -3.52 11.03
C MET A 40 2.09 -3.78 12.48
N TRP A 41 2.31 -2.69 13.21
CA TRP A 41 2.78 -2.71 14.61
C TRP A 41 1.67 -2.46 15.64
N SER A 42 0.60 -1.78 15.26
CA SER A 42 -0.49 -1.33 16.13
C SER A 42 -1.83 -1.60 15.42
N PRO A 43 -2.91 -1.98 16.13
CA PRO A 43 -3.06 -2.01 17.59
C PRO A 43 -2.38 -3.19 18.28
N LEU A 44 -2.28 -4.33 17.60
CA LEU A 44 -1.50 -5.49 18.01
C LEU A 44 -0.43 -5.76 16.95
N ARG A 45 0.72 -6.23 17.38
CA ARG A 45 1.86 -6.45 16.49
C ARG A 45 1.60 -7.66 15.61
N GLN A 46 1.41 -7.43 14.31
CA GLN A 46 1.22 -8.48 13.29
C GLN A 46 0.09 -9.47 13.64
N GLU A 47 -0.99 -8.97 14.23
CA GLU A 47 -2.13 -9.77 14.66
C GLU A 47 -3.45 -9.03 14.42
N GLY A 48 -4.53 -9.79 14.27
CA GLY A 48 -5.88 -9.30 14.03
C GLY A 48 -6.20 -9.11 12.54
N ASP A 49 -7.40 -8.64 12.25
CA ASP A 49 -7.94 -8.46 10.90
C ASP A 49 -7.91 -6.99 10.44
N ARG A 50 -7.08 -6.18 11.10
CA ARG A 50 -7.12 -4.73 10.92
C ARG A 50 -6.62 -4.33 9.53
N LYS A 51 -7.42 -3.48 8.88
CA LYS A 51 -7.12 -2.86 7.60
C LYS A 51 -7.05 -1.34 7.73
N LEU A 52 -5.99 -0.74 7.21
CA LEU A 52 -5.82 0.70 7.08
C LEU A 52 -6.00 1.10 5.63
N ILE A 53 -6.90 2.05 5.38
CA ILE A 53 -7.15 2.56 4.03
C ILE A 53 -7.30 4.07 4.14
N GLY A 54 -6.60 4.81 3.28
CA GLY A 54 -6.77 6.25 3.19
C GLY A 54 -5.82 6.91 2.20
N PRO A 55 -6.08 8.18 1.87
CA PRO A 55 -5.21 8.95 0.99
C PRO A 55 -3.87 9.24 1.67
N ALA A 56 -2.80 9.19 0.88
CA ALA A 56 -1.45 9.49 1.29
C ALA A 56 -1.33 11.00 1.59
N TYR A 57 -1.05 11.32 2.85
CA TYR A 57 -0.47 12.59 3.25
C TYR A 57 1.04 12.38 3.37
N THR A 58 1.80 12.89 2.41
CA THR A 58 3.23 12.62 2.32
C THR A 58 4.04 13.65 3.11
N VAL A 59 5.11 13.20 3.76
CA VAL A 59 6.07 14.07 4.46
C VAL A 59 7.49 13.68 4.05
N LYS A 60 8.25 14.64 3.53
CA LYS A 60 9.63 14.44 3.10
C LYS A 60 10.59 14.87 4.20
N PHE A 61 11.44 13.95 4.64
CA PHE A 61 12.53 14.24 5.57
C PHE A 61 13.85 14.50 4.81
N VAL A 62 14.68 15.35 5.38
CA VAL A 62 16.03 15.67 4.90
C VAL A 62 17.02 15.56 6.04
N ARG A 63 18.29 15.30 5.72
CA ARG A 63 19.36 15.35 6.74
C ARG A 63 19.56 16.77 7.23
N ASN A 64 19.95 16.93 8.49
CA ASN A 64 20.23 18.26 9.05
C ASN A 64 21.35 19.01 8.31
N THR A 65 22.26 18.28 7.66
CA THR A 65 23.30 18.83 6.80
C THR A 65 22.76 19.48 5.52
N GLN A 66 21.51 19.23 5.13
CA GLN A 66 20.84 19.90 4.02
C GLN A 66 20.18 21.19 4.50
N THR A 67 20.95 22.28 4.53
CA THR A 67 20.55 23.59 5.06
C THR A 67 19.53 24.33 4.18
N ASN A 68 19.51 24.06 2.87
CA ASN A 68 18.65 24.76 1.91
C ASN A 68 17.18 24.28 1.89
N ALA A 69 16.83 23.26 2.67
CA ALA A 69 15.48 22.69 2.66
C ALA A 69 14.50 23.44 3.61
N PRO A 70 13.21 23.61 3.26
CA PRO A 70 12.20 24.25 4.11
C PRO A 70 12.00 23.53 5.47
N LYS A 71 11.40 24.17 6.49
CA LYS A 71 11.10 23.59 7.82
C LYS A 71 9.60 23.58 8.09
N LEU A 72 9.10 22.52 8.74
CA LEU A 72 7.67 22.30 9.01
C LEU A 72 7.32 22.40 10.51
N LYS A 73 6.02 22.56 10.84
CA LYS A 73 5.54 22.87 12.20
C LYS A 73 5.00 21.66 13.04
N GLU A 74 4.30 20.63 12.49
CA GLU A 74 3.74 19.46 13.25
C GLU A 74 3.37 18.24 12.37
N HIS A 75 3.44 16.94 12.84
CA HIS A 75 3.11 15.70 12.05
C HIS A 75 2.74 14.39 12.83
N TYR A 76 2.14 13.39 12.15
CA TYR A 76 1.85 11.98 12.59
C TYR A 76 2.61 10.92 11.74
N VAL A 77 2.86 9.69 12.25
CA VAL A 77 3.90 8.78 11.68
C VAL A 77 3.50 7.28 11.60
N PHE A 78 3.78 6.63 10.45
CA PHE A 78 3.99 5.18 10.28
C PHE A 78 5.48 4.92 10.02
N VAL A 79 6.05 3.81 10.52
CA VAL A 79 7.51 3.58 10.52
C VAL A 79 7.91 2.19 10.02
N ARG A 80 9.09 2.12 9.39
CA ARG A 80 9.77 0.86 9.03
C ARG A 80 10.25 0.09 10.27
N ASN A 81 10.69 0.81 11.29
CA ASN A 81 11.19 0.23 12.54
C ASN A 81 10.94 1.21 13.70
N VAL A 82 10.94 0.69 14.92
CA VAL A 82 10.97 1.49 16.14
C VAL A 82 12.42 1.72 16.56
N GLY A 83 12.70 2.89 17.12
CA GLY A 83 14.01 3.26 17.64
C GLY A 83 13.85 4.14 18.87
N THR A 84 14.85 4.13 19.75
CA THR A 84 14.90 4.99 20.94
C THR A 84 15.44 6.40 20.71
N PRO A 85 16.41 6.66 19.80
CA PRO A 85 16.93 8.01 19.63
C PRO A 85 15.93 8.89 18.87
N SER A 86 15.86 10.15 19.27
CA SER A 86 15.07 11.14 18.54
C SER A 86 15.71 11.43 17.18
N PHE A 87 14.88 11.60 16.15
CA PHE A 87 15.36 11.91 14.80
C PHE A 87 16.00 13.31 14.70
N TYR A 88 15.76 14.20 15.67
CA TYR A 88 16.21 15.61 15.62
C TYR A 88 17.73 15.79 15.47
N GLU A 89 18.54 14.83 15.91
CA GLU A 89 20.00 14.92 15.76
C GLU A 89 20.44 14.74 14.29
N VAL A 90 19.69 13.96 13.51
CA VAL A 90 20.12 13.50 12.19
C VAL A 90 19.28 14.05 11.04
N ALA A 91 17.99 14.31 11.26
CA ALA A 91 17.04 14.67 10.21
C ALA A 91 15.94 15.59 10.70
N ARG A 92 15.23 16.20 9.75
CA ARG A 92 14.08 17.06 9.99
C ARG A 92 13.06 16.95 8.84
N PRO A 93 11.76 17.15 9.11
CA PRO A 93 10.77 17.27 8.05
C PRO A 93 11.06 18.55 7.25
N SER A 94 10.95 18.43 5.92
CA SER A 94 11.22 19.51 4.97
C SER A 94 9.97 20.01 4.27
N GLU A 95 9.21 19.08 3.68
CA GLU A 95 8.06 19.39 2.83
C GLU A 95 6.92 18.41 3.13
N VAL A 96 5.68 18.88 2.99
CA VAL A 96 4.46 18.05 3.11
C VAL A 96 3.69 18.09 1.81
N ASN A 97 2.92 17.03 1.54
CA ASN A 97 2.11 16.90 0.33
C ASN A 97 2.94 17.13 -0.95
N VAL A 98 4.15 16.58 -0.96
CA VAL A 98 5.02 16.48 -2.14
C VAL A 98 5.25 15.01 -2.49
N PRO A 99 5.52 14.65 -3.75
CA PRO A 99 5.92 13.30 -4.09
C PRO A 99 7.14 12.84 -3.28
N VAL A 100 7.06 11.63 -2.70
CA VAL A 100 8.15 11.04 -1.91
C VAL A 100 8.61 9.76 -2.59
N LYS A 101 9.89 9.73 -2.96
CA LYS A 101 10.53 8.54 -3.51
C LYS A 101 10.86 7.55 -2.40
N LEU A 102 10.40 6.31 -2.54
CA LEU A 102 10.80 5.21 -1.67
C LEU A 102 12.30 4.97 -1.85
N GLN A 103 13.07 5.06 -0.78
CA GLN A 103 14.49 4.77 -0.80
C GLN A 103 14.72 3.26 -0.67
N ASP A 104 14.51 2.54 -1.75
CA ASP A 104 14.79 1.11 -1.86
C ASP A 104 15.64 0.84 -3.11
N PRO A 105 16.76 0.10 -3.02
CA PRO A 105 17.63 -0.15 -4.17
C PRO A 105 16.98 -1.04 -5.24
N ALA A 106 15.95 -1.81 -4.88
CA ALA A 106 15.28 -2.75 -5.78
C ALA A 106 14.01 -2.17 -6.43
N LEU A 107 13.47 -1.05 -5.91
CA LEU A 107 12.18 -0.51 -6.34
C LEU A 107 12.28 0.98 -6.67
N ASP A 108 11.87 1.34 -7.90
CA ASP A 108 11.70 2.74 -8.30
C ASP A 108 10.23 3.18 -8.09
N VAL A 109 9.88 3.44 -6.82
CA VAL A 109 8.51 3.80 -6.43
C VAL A 109 8.48 5.23 -5.89
N THR A 110 7.50 6.00 -6.36
CA THR A 110 7.17 7.34 -5.82
C THR A 110 5.74 7.32 -5.32
N ILE A 111 5.53 7.71 -4.06
CA ILE A 111 4.20 7.91 -3.48
C ILE A 111 3.81 9.36 -3.68
N ASN A 112 2.69 9.60 -4.38
CA ASN A 112 2.17 10.95 -4.60
C ASN A 112 1.13 11.31 -3.52
N PRO A 113 0.97 12.61 -3.22
CA PRO A 113 -0.13 13.06 -2.38
C PRO A 113 -1.49 12.64 -2.95
N GLY A 114 -2.30 12.01 -2.12
CA GLY A 114 -3.63 11.52 -2.48
C GLY A 114 -3.68 10.14 -3.12
N ASP A 115 -2.55 9.49 -3.41
CA ASP A 115 -2.54 8.04 -3.70
C ASP A 115 -3.14 7.28 -2.51
N ILE A 116 -3.80 6.15 -2.74
CA ILE A 116 -4.43 5.40 -1.65
C ILE A 116 -3.41 4.43 -1.05
N ILE A 117 -3.17 4.59 0.24
CA ILE A 117 -2.40 3.63 1.04
C ILE A 117 -3.37 2.61 1.59
N PHE A 118 -3.14 1.34 1.27
CA PHE A 118 -3.87 0.21 1.82
C PHE A 118 -2.89 -0.73 2.53
N GLY A 119 -3.11 -0.96 3.82
CA GLY A 119 -2.34 -1.92 4.61
C GLY A 119 -3.21 -2.93 5.33
N ASP A 120 -2.73 -4.18 5.38
CA ASP A 120 -3.27 -5.27 6.19
C ASP A 120 -2.10 -6.11 6.79
N LEU A 121 -2.37 -7.33 7.24
CA LEU A 121 -1.33 -8.20 7.78
C LEU A 121 -0.23 -8.58 6.78
N ASN A 122 -0.52 -8.60 5.48
CA ASN A 122 0.43 -9.04 4.47
C ASN A 122 1.42 -7.92 4.08
N GLY A 123 1.08 -6.67 4.39
CA GLY A 123 1.96 -5.52 4.19
C GLY A 123 1.19 -4.28 3.77
N VAL A 124 1.83 -3.43 2.96
CA VAL A 124 1.29 -2.14 2.52
C VAL A 124 1.42 -2.02 1.01
N VAL A 125 0.35 -1.55 0.37
CA VAL A 125 0.27 -1.27 -1.06
C VAL A 125 -0.08 0.21 -1.26
N CYS A 126 0.61 0.86 -2.19
CA CYS A 126 0.29 2.17 -2.71
C CYS A 126 -0.49 2.01 -4.03
N VAL A 127 -1.74 2.47 -4.02
CA VAL A 127 -2.64 2.46 -5.17
C VAL A 127 -2.65 3.88 -5.77
N PRO A 128 -2.12 4.10 -6.99
CA PRO A 128 -2.25 5.38 -7.65
C PRO A 128 -3.74 5.75 -7.80
N LYS A 129 -4.11 6.96 -7.39
CA LYS A 129 -5.53 7.38 -7.39
C LYS A 129 -6.16 7.32 -8.80
N GLU A 130 -5.35 7.45 -9.85
CA GLU A 130 -5.78 7.43 -11.24
C GLU A 130 -6.25 6.04 -11.71
N VAL A 131 -5.83 4.97 -11.02
CA VAL A 131 -6.18 3.58 -11.40
C VAL A 131 -7.18 2.93 -10.45
N ILE A 132 -7.58 3.61 -9.36
CA ILE A 132 -8.45 3.02 -8.35
C ILE A 132 -9.80 2.56 -8.91
N SER A 133 -10.38 3.35 -9.80
CA SER A 133 -11.65 3.00 -10.46
C SER A 133 -11.52 1.68 -11.23
N LYS A 134 -10.43 1.51 -11.99
CA LYS A 134 -10.16 0.32 -12.80
C LYS A 134 -9.99 -0.93 -11.94
N ILE A 135 -9.22 -0.85 -10.86
CA ILE A 135 -8.99 -2.04 -10.01
C ILE A 135 -10.27 -2.44 -9.27
N VAL A 136 -11.09 -1.49 -8.83
CA VAL A 136 -12.39 -1.76 -8.17
C VAL A 136 -13.34 -2.52 -9.08
N GLU A 137 -13.26 -2.32 -10.40
CA GLU A 137 -14.06 -3.06 -11.38
C GLU A 137 -13.56 -4.50 -11.59
N ILE A 138 -12.25 -4.74 -11.52
CA ILE A 138 -11.62 -6.05 -11.79
C ILE A 138 -11.65 -6.96 -10.56
N LEU A 139 -11.54 -6.39 -9.36
CA LEU A 139 -11.39 -7.12 -8.09
C LEU A 139 -12.48 -8.18 -7.83
N PRO A 140 -13.80 -7.93 -8.02
CA PRO A 140 -14.83 -8.93 -7.75
C PRO A 140 -14.61 -10.23 -8.52
N GLY A 141 -14.43 -10.16 -9.85
CA GLY A 141 -14.22 -11.35 -10.67
C GLY A 141 -12.87 -12.01 -10.44
N GLN A 142 -11.85 -11.21 -10.10
CA GLN A 142 -10.52 -11.73 -9.76
C GLN A 142 -10.56 -12.60 -8.49
N VAL A 143 -11.21 -12.10 -7.44
CA VAL A 143 -11.31 -12.80 -6.15
C VAL A 143 -12.24 -14.01 -6.26
N GLU A 144 -13.36 -13.88 -6.99
CA GLU A 144 -14.24 -15.03 -7.25
C GLU A 144 -13.51 -16.18 -7.96
N ALA A 145 -12.67 -15.85 -8.95
CA ALA A 145 -11.83 -16.85 -9.63
C ALA A 145 -10.85 -17.54 -8.67
N ASP A 146 -10.22 -16.81 -7.75
CA ASP A 146 -9.31 -17.39 -6.75
C ASP A 146 -10.03 -18.24 -5.71
N ASP A 147 -11.20 -17.80 -5.25
CA ASP A 147 -12.03 -18.55 -4.31
C ASP A 147 -12.51 -19.87 -4.93
N ASN A 148 -12.91 -19.86 -6.20
CA ASN A 148 -13.26 -21.07 -6.95
C ASN A 148 -12.04 -22.01 -7.09
N MET A 149 -10.89 -21.46 -7.48
CA MET A 149 -9.65 -22.23 -7.62
C MET A 149 -9.22 -22.86 -6.28
N ALA A 150 -9.28 -22.11 -5.18
CA ALA A 150 -8.94 -22.59 -3.85
C ALA A 150 -9.90 -23.70 -3.38
N ARG A 151 -11.20 -23.56 -3.64
CA ARG A 151 -12.21 -24.59 -3.33
C ARG A 151 -11.94 -25.90 -4.07
N ASP A 152 -11.66 -25.83 -5.37
CA ASP A 152 -11.36 -27.00 -6.18
C ASP A 152 -10.09 -27.72 -5.74
N ILE A 153 -9.05 -26.96 -5.39
CA ILE A 153 -7.80 -27.52 -4.86
C ILE A 153 -8.06 -28.25 -3.54
N ALA A 154 -8.86 -27.65 -2.64
CA ALA A 154 -9.24 -28.28 -1.38
C ALA A 154 -10.03 -29.59 -1.56
N GLN A 155 -10.71 -29.76 -2.70
CA GLN A 155 -11.43 -30.98 -3.08
C GLN A 155 -10.54 -32.00 -3.83
N GLY A 156 -9.23 -31.73 -3.97
CA GLY A 156 -8.26 -32.67 -4.55
C GLY A 156 -7.94 -32.42 -6.02
N LYS A 157 -8.46 -31.35 -6.64
CA LYS A 157 -8.02 -30.94 -7.98
C LYS A 157 -6.58 -30.44 -7.93
N THR A 158 -5.79 -30.76 -8.95
CA THR A 158 -4.41 -30.24 -9.02
C THR A 158 -4.42 -28.73 -9.27
N PHE A 159 -3.43 -28.02 -8.73
CA PHE A 159 -3.25 -26.58 -8.97
C PHE A 159 -3.25 -26.22 -10.47
N THR A 160 -2.59 -27.03 -11.31
CA THR A 160 -2.52 -26.77 -12.76
C THR A 160 -3.89 -26.86 -13.43
N ALA A 161 -4.71 -27.85 -13.06
CA ALA A 161 -6.05 -28.01 -13.60
C ALA A 161 -6.99 -26.91 -13.12
N ALA A 162 -6.94 -26.55 -11.83
CA ALA A 162 -7.76 -25.47 -11.26
C ALA A 162 -7.39 -24.11 -11.87
N LYS A 163 -6.09 -23.81 -12.01
CA LYS A 163 -5.61 -22.56 -12.63
C LYS A 163 -6.16 -22.40 -14.05
N LYS A 164 -6.04 -23.43 -14.90
CA LYS A 164 -6.50 -23.38 -16.31
C LYS A 164 -7.98 -23.05 -16.45
N GLU A 165 -8.80 -23.40 -15.45
CA GLU A 165 -10.25 -23.19 -15.49
C GLU A 165 -10.64 -21.77 -15.07
N TYR A 166 -9.94 -21.20 -14.09
CA TYR A 166 -10.33 -19.94 -13.46
C TYR A 166 -9.43 -18.74 -13.77
N ARG A 167 -8.20 -18.95 -14.29
CA ARG A 167 -7.17 -17.92 -14.48
C ARG A 167 -6.47 -18.03 -15.84
#